data_AF-A0A1B6DEG3-F1
#
_entry.id   AF-A0A1B6DEG3-F1
#
_cell.length_a   1.000
_cell.length_b   1.000
_cell.length_c   1.000
_cell.angle_alpha   90.00
_cell.angle_beta   90.00
_cell.angle_gamma   90.00
#
_symmetry.space_group_name_H-M   'P 1'
#
loop_
_entity.id
_entity.type
_entity.pdbx_description
1 polymer ?
#
loop_
_entity_poly.entity_id
_entity_poly.type
_entity_poly.pdbx_seq_one_letter_code
_entity_poly.pdbx_strand_id
1 'polypeptide(L)'
;KINFNGGDNGIISAIFKVGDDLQQDMLTLQMIRIMDKLWLKEGLDLKMVTFACVPTGTKRGMIEMVTDAETLRKIQVELGLTGSFKDRPIAEWLAKHNSSALEYERAVSNFTASCAGYSVVTYVLGICDRHNDNIMLKTSGHLFHIDYGKFLGDAQMFGNFKRDRTPFVLTSDMAFVINGGDKPSARFQHFVDLCCEAFNIVRKHGNLLLNLFGLMASSGIPGVTMDAVRYVQRSLLLELSNAEAAATFARMIQSSLKSWFTQFNFFLHNLAQLRFTGDHNDGNLLSFVSRTYT
;
A
#
# COMPACT_ATOMS: atom_id res chain seq x y z
N LYS A 1 -10.52 -10.04 22.17
CA LYS A 1 -9.08 -9.90 22.53
C LYS A 1 -8.78 -10.90 23.64
N ILE A 2 -7.70 -11.66 23.53
CA ILE A 2 -7.21 -12.62 24.51
C ILE A 2 -5.76 -12.24 24.81
N ASN A 3 -5.38 -12.27 26.08
CA ASN A 3 -4.01 -12.01 26.53
C ASN A 3 -3.46 -13.31 27.15
N PHE A 4 -2.25 -13.69 26.76
CA PHE A 4 -1.52 -14.83 27.30
C PHE A 4 -0.29 -14.34 28.05
N ASN A 5 0.10 -15.05 29.10
CA ASN A 5 1.38 -14.82 29.77
C ASN A 5 2.48 -15.54 28.98
N GLY A 6 3.44 -14.78 28.45
CA GLY A 6 4.63 -15.28 27.79
C GLY A 6 5.63 -15.87 28.80
N GLY A 7 6.55 -16.69 28.30
CA GLY A 7 7.60 -17.32 29.12
C GLY A 7 8.59 -16.33 29.74
N ASP A 8 8.58 -15.08 29.28
CA ASP A 8 9.40 -13.95 29.72
C ASP A 8 8.63 -12.96 30.62
N ASN A 9 7.46 -13.32 31.14
CA ASN A 9 6.48 -12.44 31.79
C ASN A 9 5.93 -11.32 30.87
N GLY A 10 6.19 -11.36 29.56
CA GLY A 10 5.56 -10.50 28.59
C GLY A 10 4.09 -10.87 28.36
N ILE A 11 3.26 -9.91 27.97
CA ILE A 11 1.87 -10.19 27.56
C ILE A 11 1.84 -10.42 26.06
N ILE A 12 1.43 -11.63 25.65
CA ILE A 12 1.19 -11.97 24.24
C ILE A 12 -0.30 -11.74 23.97
N SER A 13 -0.63 -10.77 23.14
CA SER A 13 -2.02 -10.45 22.79
C SER A 13 -2.43 -11.12 21.48
N ALA A 14 -3.65 -11.66 21.42
CA ALA A 14 -4.27 -12.17 20.21
C ALA A 14 -5.75 -11.78 20.13
N ILE A 15 -6.32 -11.89 18.94
CA ILE A 15 -7.73 -11.70 18.67
C ILE A 15 -8.30 -13.05 18.25
N PHE A 16 -9.23 -13.60 19.02
CA PHE A 16 -10.04 -14.71 18.57
C PHE A 16 -11.31 -14.16 17.92
N LYS A 17 -11.47 -14.39 16.62
CA LYS A 17 -12.61 -13.92 15.82
C LYS A 17 -13.57 -15.07 15.62
N VAL A 18 -14.86 -14.83 15.83
CA VAL A 18 -15.96 -15.80 15.62
C VAL A 18 -17.01 -15.14 14.75
N GLY A 19 -17.50 -15.84 13.73
CA GLY A 19 -18.50 -15.36 12.77
C GLY A 19 -17.96 -15.10 11.37
N ASP A 20 -16.65 -14.89 11.24
CA ASP A 20 -15.98 -14.57 9.98
C ASP A 20 -15.06 -15.68 9.51
N ASP A 21 -14.99 -15.87 8.19
CA ASP A 21 -14.07 -16.82 7.57
C ASP A 21 -12.69 -16.18 7.35
N LEU A 22 -11.70 -16.65 8.11
CA LEU A 22 -10.33 -16.14 8.07
C LEU A 22 -9.47 -16.76 6.97
N GLN A 23 -10.00 -17.70 6.17
CA GLN A 23 -9.23 -18.32 5.09
C GLN A 23 -8.80 -17.29 4.04
N GLN A 24 -9.66 -16.31 3.76
CA GLN A 24 -9.38 -15.19 2.85
C GLN A 24 -8.24 -14.30 3.37
N ASP A 25 -8.30 -13.93 4.65
CA ASP A 25 -7.26 -13.15 5.32
C ASP A 25 -5.92 -13.87 5.31
N MET A 26 -5.92 -15.16 5.67
CA MET A 26 -4.71 -15.98 5.68
C MET A 26 -4.07 -16.05 4.28
N LEU A 27 -4.86 -16.30 3.23
CA LEU A 27 -4.35 -16.35 1.87
C LEU A 27 -3.80 -14.99 1.42
N THR A 28 -4.53 -13.90 1.69
CA THR A 28 -4.10 -12.54 1.35
C THR A 28 -2.78 -12.19 2.03
N LEU A 29 -2.66 -12.43 3.34
CA LEU A 29 -1.43 -12.23 4.09
C LEU A 29 -0.27 -13.07 3.55
N GLN A 30 -0.56 -14.30 3.11
CA GLN A 30 0.46 -15.14 2.49
C GLN A 30 0.96 -14.55 1.16
N MET A 31 0.06 -14.01 0.33
CA MET A 31 0.46 -13.34 -0.91
C MET A 31 1.27 -12.06 -0.64
N ILE A 32 0.91 -11.29 0.39
CA ILE A 32 1.68 -10.11 0.82
C ILE A 32 3.10 -10.51 1.25
N ARG A 33 3.25 -11.58 2.05
CA ARG A 33 4.57 -12.10 2.45
C ARG A 33 5.41 -12.55 1.26
N ILE A 34 4.78 -13.08 0.22
CA ILE A 34 5.48 -13.47 -1.01
C ILE A 34 5.94 -12.23 -1.77
N MET A 35 5.07 -11.23 -1.96
CA MET A 35 5.45 -9.96 -2.59
C MET A 35 6.60 -9.28 -1.84
N ASP A 36 6.53 -9.24 -0.50
CA ASP A 36 7.58 -8.68 0.36
C ASP A 36 8.93 -9.38 0.16
N LYS A 37 8.94 -10.73 0.15
CA LYS A 37 10.16 -11.49 -0.17
C LYS A 37 10.72 -11.20 -1.55
N LEU A 38 9.87 -10.97 -2.55
CA LEU A 38 10.30 -10.62 -3.90
C LEU A 38 10.95 -9.23 -3.94
N TRP A 39 10.35 -8.24 -3.27
CA TRP A 39 10.92 -6.89 -3.16
C TRP A 39 12.27 -6.90 -2.44
N LEU A 40 12.35 -7.57 -1.28
CA LEU A 40 13.59 -7.68 -0.51
C LEU A 40 14.71 -8.36 -1.32
N LYS A 41 14.38 -9.35 -2.15
CA LYS A 41 15.36 -10.04 -3.01
C LYS A 41 15.96 -9.12 -4.08
N GLU A 42 15.20 -8.14 -4.57
CA GLU A 42 15.65 -7.13 -5.53
C GLU A 42 16.24 -5.89 -4.83
N GLY A 43 16.40 -5.93 -3.49
CA GLY A 43 16.99 -4.83 -2.72
C GLY A 43 16.00 -3.72 -2.33
N LEU A 44 14.71 -3.92 -2.58
CA LEU A 44 13.66 -2.96 -2.26
C LEU A 44 12.96 -3.34 -0.93
N ASP A 45 13.28 -2.62 0.15
CA ASP A 45 12.60 -2.81 1.44
C ASP A 45 11.45 -1.80 1.59
N LEU A 46 10.23 -2.27 1.31
CA LEU A 46 8.99 -1.48 1.43
C LEU A 46 8.43 -1.44 2.85
N LYS A 47 9.16 -1.93 3.87
CA LYS A 47 8.73 -1.85 5.28
C LYS A 47 7.36 -2.48 5.51
N MET A 48 7.10 -3.61 4.87
CA MET A 48 5.81 -4.31 4.98
C MET A 48 5.63 -4.91 6.38
N VAL A 49 4.45 -4.72 6.95
CA VAL A 49 4.06 -5.36 8.21
C VAL A 49 3.04 -6.44 7.91
N THR A 50 3.39 -7.70 8.15
CA THR A 50 2.44 -8.81 8.11
C THR A 50 2.27 -9.41 9.50
N PHE A 51 1.12 -10.03 9.75
CA PHE A 51 0.76 -10.59 11.04
C PHE A 51 0.15 -11.99 10.87
N ALA A 52 0.24 -12.83 11.89
CA ALA A 52 -0.33 -14.17 11.85
C ALA A 52 -1.86 -14.10 11.83
N CYS A 53 -2.47 -14.85 10.92
CA CYS A 53 -3.91 -15.07 10.85
C CYS A 53 -4.11 -16.56 10.56
N VAL A 54 -4.72 -17.27 11.50
CA VAL A 54 -4.83 -18.73 11.47
C VAL A 54 -6.30 -19.11 11.66
N PRO A 55 -6.98 -19.60 10.61
CA PRO A 55 -8.29 -20.23 10.74
C PRO A 55 -8.16 -21.47 11.64
N THR A 56 -8.99 -21.56 12.69
CA THR A 56 -9.00 -22.72 13.60
C THR A 56 -10.25 -23.58 13.44
N GLY A 57 -11.15 -23.20 12.54
CA GLY A 57 -12.36 -23.93 12.19
C GLY A 57 -13.28 -23.10 11.30
N THR A 58 -14.47 -23.62 11.00
CA THR A 58 -15.47 -22.88 10.21
C THR A 58 -15.83 -21.56 10.90
N LYS A 59 -15.66 -20.46 10.15
CA LYS A 59 -15.97 -19.08 10.57
C LYS A 59 -15.38 -18.69 11.93
N ARG A 60 -14.16 -19.17 12.23
CA ARG A 60 -13.45 -18.82 13.45
C ARG A 60 -11.93 -18.96 13.29
N GLY A 61 -11.18 -18.18 14.06
CA GLY A 61 -9.74 -18.37 14.19
C GLY A 61 -9.06 -17.29 15.00
N MET A 62 -7.74 -17.30 14.95
CA MET A 62 -6.87 -16.41 15.73
C MET A 62 -6.10 -15.46 14.82
N ILE A 63 -6.01 -14.21 15.25
CA ILE A 63 -5.24 -13.14 14.60
C ILE A 63 -4.26 -12.59 15.61
N GLU A 64 -3.01 -12.42 15.21
CA GLU A 64 -1.98 -11.73 15.98
C GLU A 64 -2.38 -10.27 16.20
N MET A 65 -2.23 -9.77 17.43
CA MET A 65 -2.45 -8.36 17.73
C MET A 65 -1.14 -7.60 17.53
N VAL A 66 -1.07 -6.82 16.45
CA VAL A 66 0.07 -5.91 16.21
C VAL A 66 0.07 -4.80 17.27
N THR A 67 1.18 -4.68 18.01
CA THR A 67 1.35 -3.66 19.05
C THR A 67 1.75 -2.31 18.47
N ASP A 68 1.59 -1.27 19.29
CA ASP A 68 2.03 0.11 18.98
C ASP A 68 1.43 0.64 17.68
N ALA A 69 0.19 0.24 17.39
CA ALA A 69 -0.52 0.55 16.16
C ALA A 69 -1.94 1.01 16.46
N GLU A 70 -2.42 1.98 15.69
CA GLU A 70 -3.79 2.49 15.76
C GLU A 70 -4.41 2.55 14.37
N THR A 71 -5.74 2.44 14.28
CA THR A 71 -6.44 2.64 13.00
C THR A 71 -6.37 4.11 12.60
N LEU A 72 -6.28 4.39 11.30
CA LEU A 72 -6.29 5.77 10.80
C LEU A 72 -7.56 6.51 11.21
N ARG A 73 -8.70 5.81 11.29
CA ARG A 73 -9.96 6.38 11.79
C ARG A 73 -9.81 6.88 13.22
N LYS A 74 -9.20 6.08 14.11
CA LYS A 74 -9.01 6.49 15.51
C LYS A 74 -8.09 7.70 15.61
N ILE A 75 -6.98 7.70 14.88
CA ILE A 75 -6.05 8.85 14.79
C ILE A 75 -6.79 10.12 14.34
N GLN A 76 -7.60 10.02 13.29
CA GLN A 76 -8.38 11.14 12.76
C GLN A 76 -9.45 11.64 13.73
N VAL A 77 -10.10 10.76 14.49
CA VAL A 77 -11.09 11.17 15.49
C VAL A 77 -10.42 11.86 16.67
N GLU A 78 -9.30 11.32 17.16
CA GLU A 78 -8.58 11.88 18.30
C GLU A 78 -8.01 13.28 18.02
N LEU A 79 -7.46 13.49 16.81
CA LEU A 79 -6.78 14.74 16.45
C LEU A 79 -7.63 15.69 15.59
N GLY A 80 -8.64 15.17 14.89
CA GLY A 80 -9.55 15.97 14.06
C GLY A 80 -10.62 16.74 14.83
N LEU A 81 -10.83 16.42 16.11
CA LEU A 81 -11.81 17.10 16.98
C LEU A 81 -11.24 18.34 17.71
N THR A 82 -9.92 18.56 17.71
CA THR A 82 -9.25 19.54 18.60
C THR A 82 -8.97 20.93 18.01
N GLY A 83 -9.37 21.28 16.79
CA GLY A 83 -9.30 22.67 16.30
C GLY A 83 -8.81 22.86 14.86
N SER A 84 -8.39 24.10 14.54
CA SER A 84 -8.23 24.75 13.23
C SER A 84 -7.38 24.05 12.13
N PHE A 85 -6.82 22.86 12.36
CA PHE A 85 -5.99 22.12 11.41
C PHE A 85 -6.60 20.75 11.08
N LYS A 86 -7.73 20.77 10.37
CA LYS A 86 -8.49 19.56 10.01
C LYS A 86 -7.76 18.59 9.06
N ASP A 87 -6.61 18.98 8.52
CA ASP A 87 -6.02 18.33 7.33
C ASP A 87 -4.74 17.51 7.61
N ARG A 88 -4.29 17.36 8.87
CA ARG A 88 -2.95 16.78 9.18
C ARG A 88 -2.87 15.74 10.32
N PRO A 89 -3.93 14.99 10.68
CA PRO A 89 -3.90 14.16 11.87
C PRO A 89 -2.85 13.04 11.83
N ILE A 90 -2.50 12.46 10.67
CA ILE A 90 -1.44 11.44 10.61
C ILE A 90 -0.06 12.05 10.91
N ALA A 91 0.27 13.20 10.32
CA ALA A 91 1.56 13.85 10.54
C ALA A 91 1.74 14.26 12.01
N GLU A 92 0.69 14.81 12.63
CA GLU A 92 0.71 15.17 14.05
C GLU A 92 0.84 13.94 14.96
N TRP A 93 0.16 12.85 14.63
CA TRP A 93 0.27 11.60 15.39
C TRP A 93 1.68 11.01 15.31
N LEU A 94 2.31 11.04 14.13
CA LEU A 94 3.70 10.62 13.97
C LEU A 94 4.66 11.51 14.76
N ALA A 95 4.48 12.84 14.71
CA ALA A 95 5.30 13.79 15.46
C ALA A 95 5.16 13.59 16.98
N LYS A 96 3.95 13.29 17.48
CA LYS A 96 3.70 13.00 18.89
C LYS A 96 4.47 11.78 19.41
N HIS A 97 4.66 10.75 18.58
CA HIS A 97 5.34 9.51 18.97
C HIS A 97 6.82 9.47 18.62
N ASN A 98 7.33 10.46 17.87
CA ASN A 98 8.71 10.52 17.40
C ASN A 98 9.29 11.91 17.71
N SER A 99 9.83 12.05 18.92
CA SER A 99 10.17 13.35 19.51
C SER A 99 11.36 14.05 18.86
N SER A 100 12.32 13.29 18.33
CA SER A 100 13.45 13.87 17.61
C SER A 100 13.18 13.98 16.11
N ALA A 101 13.78 14.98 15.46
CA ALA A 101 13.67 15.15 14.01
C ALA A 101 14.14 13.91 13.23
N LEU A 102 15.15 13.21 13.74
CA LEU A 102 15.67 11.98 13.14
C LEU A 102 14.67 10.82 13.24
N GLU A 103 14.01 10.64 14.39
CA GLU A 103 12.97 9.63 14.58
C GLU A 103 11.75 9.93 13.70
N TYR A 104 11.34 11.19 13.64
CA TYR A 104 10.20 11.60 12.81
C TYR A 104 10.47 11.34 11.33
N GLU A 105 11.64 11.74 10.82
CA GLU A 105 12.04 11.48 9.43
C GLU A 105 12.12 9.97 9.13
N ARG A 106 12.59 9.16 10.09
CA ARG A 106 12.56 7.69 9.95
C ARG A 106 11.13 7.16 9.88
N ALA A 107 10.23 7.67 10.70
CA ALA A 107 8.82 7.26 10.68
C ALA A 107 8.14 7.67 9.37
N VAL A 108 8.40 8.88 8.86
CA VAL A 108 7.91 9.33 7.54
C VAL A 108 8.47 8.47 6.40
N SER A 109 9.75 8.07 6.48
CA SER A 109 10.36 7.16 5.50
C SER A 109 9.69 5.77 5.52
N ASN A 110 9.47 5.20 6.70
CA ASN A 110 8.73 3.94 6.86
C ASN A 110 7.30 4.04 6.35
N PHE A 111 6.62 5.16 6.63
CA PHE A 111 5.27 5.44 6.14
C PHE A 111 5.22 5.48 4.63
N THR A 112 6.16 6.20 4.01
CA THR A 112 6.22 6.34 2.55
C THR A 112 6.46 5.00 1.87
N ALA A 113 7.43 4.21 2.37
CA ALA A 113 7.77 2.90 1.83
C ALA A 113 6.61 1.89 1.97
N SER A 114 6.02 1.80 3.16
CA SER A 114 4.92 0.87 3.44
C SER A 114 3.62 1.26 2.73
N CYS A 115 3.35 2.56 2.61
CA CYS A 115 2.23 3.06 1.79
C CYS A 115 2.41 2.71 0.31
N ALA A 116 3.63 2.80 -0.23
CA ALA A 116 3.93 2.39 -1.61
C ALA A 116 3.70 0.88 -1.80
N GLY A 117 4.23 0.05 -0.89
CA GLY A 117 4.01 -1.39 -0.92
C GLY A 117 2.54 -1.78 -0.87
N TYR A 118 1.77 -1.23 0.09
CA TYR A 118 0.32 -1.51 0.19
C TYR A 118 -0.51 -0.94 -0.96
N SER A 119 -0.07 0.15 -1.61
CA SER A 119 -0.71 0.65 -2.85
C SER A 119 -0.60 -0.39 -3.97
N VAL A 120 0.57 -1.02 -4.13
CA VAL A 120 0.77 -2.11 -5.11
C VAL A 120 0.00 -3.37 -4.71
N VAL A 121 0.07 -3.79 -3.44
CA VAL A 121 -0.67 -4.97 -2.94
C VAL A 121 -2.17 -4.83 -3.23
N THR A 122 -2.77 -3.72 -2.81
CA THR A 122 -4.23 -3.54 -2.91
C THR A 122 -4.71 -3.48 -4.35
N TYR A 123 -3.92 -2.86 -5.23
CA TYR A 123 -4.18 -2.86 -6.66
C TYR A 123 -4.09 -4.27 -7.27
N VAL A 124 -2.97 -4.96 -7.06
CA VAL A 124 -2.72 -6.27 -7.71
C VAL A 124 -3.72 -7.32 -7.23
N LEU A 125 -4.02 -7.33 -5.92
CA LEU A 125 -4.93 -8.30 -5.30
C LEU A 125 -6.40 -7.87 -5.31
N GLY A 126 -6.72 -6.66 -5.78
CA GLY A 126 -8.09 -6.16 -5.84
C GLY A 126 -8.76 -6.10 -4.48
N ILE A 127 -7.99 -5.77 -3.44
CA ILE A 127 -8.50 -5.70 -2.06
C ILE A 127 -9.47 -4.52 -1.99
N CYS A 128 -10.73 -4.84 -1.72
CA CYS A 128 -11.81 -3.86 -1.69
C CYS A 128 -12.02 -3.35 -0.25
N ASP A 129 -12.96 -2.41 -0.11
CA ASP A 129 -13.40 -1.90 1.19
C ASP A 129 -12.26 -1.30 2.04
N ARG A 130 -11.33 -0.62 1.36
CA ARG A 130 -10.27 0.13 2.04
C ARG A 130 -10.85 1.48 2.48
N HIS A 131 -11.01 1.62 3.79
CA HIS A 131 -11.35 2.85 4.50
C HIS A 131 -10.48 2.96 5.74
N ASN A 132 -10.51 4.11 6.42
CA ASN A 132 -9.55 4.43 7.49
C ASN A 132 -9.66 3.51 8.73
N ASP A 133 -10.71 2.72 8.88
CA ASP A 133 -10.80 1.68 9.92
C ASP A 133 -10.00 0.41 9.58
N ASN A 134 -9.81 0.13 8.28
CA ASN A 134 -9.12 -1.07 7.78
C ASN A 134 -7.64 -0.80 7.45
N ILE A 135 -7.15 0.37 7.81
CA ILE A 135 -5.76 0.80 7.65
C ILE A 135 -5.26 1.20 9.03
N MET A 136 -4.13 0.61 9.41
CA MET A 136 -3.46 0.86 10.67
C MET A 136 -2.09 1.49 10.44
N LEU A 137 -1.62 2.21 11.44
CA LEU A 137 -0.31 2.86 11.44
C LEU A 137 0.40 2.56 12.76
N LYS A 138 1.63 2.05 12.67
CA LYS A 138 2.52 1.88 13.83
C LYS A 138 3.16 3.21 14.23
N THR A 139 3.49 3.37 15.51
CA THR A 139 4.23 4.55 16.02
C THR A 139 5.58 4.74 15.33
N SER A 140 6.19 3.64 14.88
CA SER A 140 7.40 3.62 14.05
C SER A 140 7.20 4.05 12.59
N GLY A 141 6.00 4.45 12.19
CA GLY A 141 5.66 4.92 10.85
C GLY A 141 5.19 3.85 9.86
N HIS A 142 5.21 2.56 10.23
CA HIS A 142 4.81 1.49 9.31
C HIS A 142 3.29 1.46 9.13
N LEU A 143 2.83 1.72 7.91
CA LEU A 143 1.43 1.61 7.50
C LEU A 143 1.12 0.18 7.06
N PHE A 144 -0.03 -0.36 7.50
CA PHE A 144 -0.46 -1.67 7.07
C PHE A 144 -1.98 -1.81 7.04
N HIS A 145 -2.45 -2.73 6.21
CA HIS A 145 -3.88 -2.98 6.03
C HIS A 145 -4.32 -4.17 6.89
N ILE A 146 -5.59 -4.21 7.29
CA ILE A 146 -6.20 -5.31 8.04
C ILE A 146 -7.55 -5.67 7.42
N ASP A 147 -8.16 -6.77 7.89
CA ASP A 147 -9.52 -7.19 7.50
C ASP A 147 -9.69 -7.36 5.99
N TYR A 148 -9.16 -8.46 5.45
CA TYR A 148 -9.08 -8.74 4.01
C TYR A 148 -10.24 -9.60 3.50
N GLY A 149 -11.30 -9.82 4.30
CA GLY A 149 -12.46 -10.67 3.97
C GLY A 149 -13.30 -10.24 2.74
N LYS A 150 -12.81 -9.30 1.91
CA LYS A 150 -13.34 -8.93 0.59
C LYS A 150 -12.16 -8.60 -0.35
N PHE A 151 -11.66 -9.59 -1.06
CA PHE A 151 -10.54 -9.44 -2.02
C PHE A 151 -10.87 -10.07 -3.38
N LEU A 152 -10.10 -9.73 -4.42
CA LEU A 152 -10.24 -10.26 -5.79
C LEU A 152 -11.54 -9.91 -6.54
N GLY A 153 -12.12 -8.74 -6.28
CA GLY A 153 -13.17 -8.19 -7.14
C GLY A 153 -14.59 -8.73 -6.92
N ASP A 154 -14.84 -9.55 -5.90
CA ASP A 154 -16.21 -9.89 -5.46
C ASP A 154 -17.04 -8.63 -5.15
N ALA A 155 -16.39 -7.53 -4.76
CA ALA A 155 -17.03 -6.23 -4.51
C ALA A 155 -17.07 -5.29 -5.74
N GLN A 156 -16.52 -5.70 -6.90
CA GLN A 156 -16.63 -4.92 -8.14
C GLN A 156 -17.98 -5.11 -8.85
N MET A 157 -18.77 -6.09 -8.44
CA MET A 157 -20.07 -6.40 -9.03
C MET A 157 -21.19 -6.20 -7.99
N PHE A 158 -21.80 -5.00 -7.97
CA PHE A 158 -23.17 -4.83 -7.50
C PHE A 158 -24.04 -4.73 -8.75
N GLY A 159 -24.43 -5.89 -9.31
CA GLY A 159 -25.01 -5.98 -10.66
C GLY A 159 -23.97 -5.83 -11.79
N ASN A 160 -24.42 -5.43 -12.99
CA ASN A 160 -23.58 -5.25 -14.20
C ASN A 160 -22.74 -3.95 -14.22
N PHE A 161 -22.68 -3.19 -13.13
CA PHE A 161 -21.95 -1.93 -13.08
C PHE A 161 -20.60 -2.10 -12.39
N LYS A 162 -19.51 -1.85 -13.13
CA LYS A 162 -18.17 -1.67 -12.56
C LYS A 162 -18.19 -0.45 -11.66
N ARG A 163 -18.04 -0.64 -10.35
CA ARG A 163 -17.85 0.48 -9.42
C ARG A 163 -16.50 1.13 -9.74
N ASP A 164 -16.55 2.35 -10.24
CA ASP A 164 -15.40 3.20 -10.56
C ASP A 164 -14.72 3.63 -9.24
N ARG A 165 -14.03 2.68 -8.59
CA ARG A 165 -13.26 2.91 -7.37
C ARG A 165 -11.81 3.17 -7.74
N THR A 166 -11.20 4.14 -7.07
CA THR A 166 -9.77 4.38 -7.17
C THR A 166 -9.02 3.08 -6.88
N PRO A 167 -7.98 2.74 -7.68
CA PRO A 167 -7.33 1.44 -7.63
C PRO A 167 -6.68 1.12 -6.27
N PHE A 168 -6.44 2.14 -5.45
CA PHE A 168 -6.04 2.06 -4.04
C PHE A 168 -6.47 3.36 -3.32
N VAL A 169 -6.28 3.40 -2.00
CA VAL A 169 -6.64 4.54 -1.14
C VAL A 169 -5.38 5.36 -0.85
N LEU A 170 -5.33 6.57 -1.41
CA LEU A 170 -4.33 7.57 -1.08
C LEU A 170 -5.07 8.85 -0.67
N THR A 171 -5.23 9.07 0.63
CA THR A 171 -5.95 10.23 1.18
C THR A 171 -5.07 11.48 1.15
N SER A 172 -5.68 12.67 1.26
CA SER A 172 -4.93 13.94 1.36
C SER A 172 -3.98 13.97 2.55
N ASP A 173 -4.39 13.40 3.69
CA ASP A 173 -3.58 13.31 4.91
C ASP A 173 -2.35 12.40 4.73
N MET A 174 -2.52 11.25 4.05
CA MET A 174 -1.38 10.39 3.66
C MET A 174 -0.41 11.13 2.73
N ALA A 175 -0.97 11.84 1.74
CA ALA A 175 -0.17 12.54 0.76
C ALA A 175 0.54 13.78 1.37
N PHE A 176 -0.03 14.39 2.42
CA PHE A 176 0.63 15.43 3.23
C PHE A 176 1.89 14.90 3.92
N VAL A 177 1.80 13.72 4.54
CA VAL A 177 2.94 13.05 5.19
C VAL A 177 4.05 12.75 4.19
N ILE A 178 3.69 12.16 3.04
CA ILE A 178 4.63 11.80 1.96
C ILE A 178 5.32 13.06 1.42
N ASN A 179 4.56 14.14 1.19
CA ASN A 179 5.11 15.40 0.69
C ASN A 179 6.02 16.10 1.69
N GLY A 180 5.79 15.91 3.00
CA GLY A 180 6.28 16.78 4.06
C GLY A 180 5.57 18.14 4.08
N GLY A 181 4.33 18.22 3.57
CA GLY A 181 3.58 19.47 3.44
C GLY A 181 2.42 19.41 2.43
N ASP A 182 1.76 20.55 2.22
CA ASP A 182 0.58 20.66 1.34
C ASP A 182 0.93 20.65 -0.16
N LYS A 183 2.20 20.86 -0.51
CA LYS A 183 2.68 20.93 -1.89
C LYS A 183 3.55 19.71 -2.20
N PRO A 184 3.45 19.14 -3.41
CA PRO A 184 4.25 18.03 -3.84
C PRO A 184 5.68 18.49 -3.94
N SER A 185 6.52 17.58 -3.53
CA SER A 185 7.95 17.75 -3.45
C SER A 185 8.61 16.56 -4.14
N ALA A 186 9.95 16.58 -4.19
CA ALA A 186 10.72 15.41 -4.63
C ALA A 186 10.38 14.14 -3.81
N ARG A 187 9.86 14.28 -2.58
CA ARG A 187 9.42 13.13 -1.76
C ARG A 187 8.21 12.41 -2.35
N PHE A 188 7.27 13.15 -2.94
CA PHE A 188 6.14 12.52 -3.65
C PHE A 188 6.63 11.76 -4.88
N GLN A 189 7.60 12.33 -5.58
CA GLN A 189 8.17 11.66 -6.73
C GLN A 189 8.82 10.35 -6.33
N HIS A 190 9.59 10.37 -5.25
CA HIS A 190 10.16 9.15 -4.68
C HIS A 190 9.10 8.11 -4.33
N PHE A 191 7.96 8.51 -3.75
CA PHE A 191 6.82 7.61 -3.51
C PHE A 191 6.28 6.98 -4.81
N VAL A 192 6.12 7.77 -5.87
CA VAL A 192 5.67 7.28 -7.19
C VAL A 192 6.69 6.30 -7.77
N ASP A 193 7.98 6.60 -7.66
CA ASP A 193 9.07 5.75 -8.13
C ASP A 193 9.06 4.41 -7.39
N LEU A 194 8.95 4.43 -6.06
CA LEU A 194 8.82 3.23 -5.22
C LEU A 194 7.62 2.37 -5.66
N CYS A 195 6.47 2.98 -5.90
CA CYS A 195 5.28 2.27 -6.39
C CYS A 195 5.52 1.60 -7.74
N CYS A 196 6.15 2.31 -8.68
CA CYS A 196 6.41 1.81 -10.03
C CYS A 196 7.44 0.68 -10.03
N GLU A 197 8.51 0.83 -9.26
CA GLU A 197 9.53 -0.20 -9.06
C GLU A 197 8.94 -1.45 -8.41
N ALA A 198 8.24 -1.28 -7.30
CA ALA A 198 7.56 -2.36 -6.59
C ALA A 198 6.58 -3.11 -7.50
N PHE A 199 5.79 -2.39 -8.30
CA PHE A 199 4.86 -2.97 -9.26
C PHE A 199 5.61 -3.80 -10.32
N ASN A 200 6.66 -3.26 -10.92
CA ASN A 200 7.45 -3.99 -11.92
C ASN A 200 8.15 -5.23 -11.36
N ILE A 201 8.61 -5.21 -10.12
CA ILE A 201 9.15 -6.41 -9.45
C ILE A 201 8.06 -7.49 -9.33
N VAL A 202 6.85 -7.14 -8.90
CA VAL A 202 5.74 -8.10 -8.84
C VAL A 202 5.39 -8.64 -10.23
N ARG A 203 5.37 -7.78 -11.27
CA ARG A 203 5.10 -8.17 -12.66
C ARG A 203 6.11 -9.16 -13.22
N LYS A 204 7.40 -8.95 -12.95
CA LYS A 204 8.50 -9.87 -13.31
C LYS A 204 8.25 -11.29 -12.77
N HIS A 205 7.55 -11.41 -11.65
CA HIS A 205 7.18 -12.66 -11.01
C HIS A 205 5.70 -13.05 -11.18
N GLY A 206 4.98 -12.45 -12.14
CA GLY A 206 3.54 -12.64 -12.32
C GLY A 206 3.11 -14.11 -12.42
N ASN A 207 3.86 -14.94 -13.15
CA ASN A 207 3.56 -16.37 -13.29
C ASN A 207 3.55 -17.12 -11.95
N LEU A 208 4.42 -16.75 -11.00
CA LEU A 208 4.41 -17.33 -9.65
C LEU A 208 3.09 -17.03 -8.95
N LEU A 209 2.67 -15.76 -8.96
CA LEU A 209 1.42 -15.34 -8.33
C LEU A 209 0.22 -16.04 -8.97
N LEU A 210 0.18 -16.10 -10.31
CA LEU A 210 -0.90 -16.74 -11.06
C LEU A 210 -0.98 -18.24 -10.77
N ASN A 211 0.15 -18.94 -10.70
CA ASN A 211 0.18 -20.36 -10.37
C ASN A 211 -0.31 -20.63 -8.94
N LEU A 212 0.10 -19.80 -7.97
CA LEU A 212 -0.37 -19.92 -6.58
C LEU A 212 -1.88 -19.71 -6.48
N PHE A 213 -2.42 -18.68 -7.14
CA PHE A 213 -3.86 -18.45 -7.19
C PHE A 213 -4.60 -19.56 -7.96
N GLY A 214 -4.02 -20.07 -9.04
CA GLY A 214 -4.55 -21.19 -9.82
C GLY A 214 -4.69 -22.47 -8.99
N LEU A 215 -3.69 -22.80 -8.17
CA LEU A 215 -3.74 -23.93 -7.24
C LEU A 215 -4.84 -23.74 -6.17
N MET A 216 -5.06 -22.50 -5.73
CA MET A 216 -6.07 -22.19 -4.72
C MET A 216 -7.50 -22.06 -5.28
N ALA A 217 -7.67 -21.96 -6.59
CA ALA A 217 -8.99 -21.76 -7.22
C ALA A 217 -9.98 -22.91 -6.97
N SER A 218 -9.48 -24.11 -6.62
CA SER A 218 -10.29 -25.27 -6.27
C SER A 218 -10.36 -25.55 -4.77
N SER A 219 -9.84 -24.66 -3.93
CA SER A 219 -9.76 -24.85 -2.47
C SER A 219 -11.10 -24.74 -1.73
N GLY A 220 -12.13 -24.19 -2.39
CA GLY A 220 -13.42 -23.90 -1.76
C GLY A 220 -13.44 -22.62 -0.91
N ILE A 221 -12.33 -21.87 -0.84
CA ILE A 221 -12.29 -20.55 -0.19
C ILE A 221 -13.19 -19.59 -0.98
N PRO A 222 -14.18 -18.95 -0.35
CA PRO A 222 -15.05 -18.00 -1.04
C PRO A 222 -14.23 -16.87 -1.70
N GLY A 223 -14.60 -16.45 -2.92
CA GLY A 223 -13.91 -15.41 -3.68
C GLY A 223 -12.61 -15.84 -4.38
N VAL A 224 -12.05 -17.02 -4.07
CA VAL A 224 -10.85 -17.57 -4.72
C VAL A 224 -11.27 -18.52 -5.84
N THR A 225 -11.66 -17.94 -6.97
CA THR A 225 -12.14 -18.65 -8.17
C THR A 225 -11.19 -18.44 -9.35
N MET A 226 -11.44 -19.13 -10.47
CA MET A 226 -10.72 -18.87 -11.72
C MET A 226 -10.91 -17.43 -12.23
N ASP A 227 -12.03 -16.76 -11.92
CA ASP A 227 -12.20 -15.34 -12.24
C ASP A 227 -11.28 -14.44 -11.43
N ALA A 228 -11.03 -14.82 -10.18
CA ALA A 228 -10.07 -14.19 -9.30
C ALA A 228 -8.64 -14.28 -9.88
N VAL A 229 -8.26 -15.44 -10.42
CA VAL A 229 -6.98 -15.63 -11.13
C VAL A 229 -6.88 -14.71 -12.35
N ARG A 230 -7.95 -14.64 -13.16
CA ARG A 230 -8.02 -13.76 -14.35
C ARG A 230 -7.96 -12.29 -13.97
N TYR A 231 -8.52 -11.90 -12.84
CA TYR A 231 -8.41 -10.55 -12.30
C TYR A 231 -6.94 -10.19 -12.03
N VAL A 232 -6.22 -11.04 -11.28
CA VAL A 232 -4.79 -10.84 -10.99
C VAL A 232 -3.97 -10.80 -12.28
N GLN A 233 -4.28 -11.65 -13.25
CA GLN A 233 -3.60 -11.64 -14.56
C GLN A 233 -3.76 -10.29 -15.26
N ARG A 234 -4.97 -9.72 -15.26
CA ARG A 234 -5.25 -8.41 -15.87
C ARG A 234 -4.60 -7.27 -15.09
N SER A 235 -4.59 -7.31 -13.76
CA SER A 235 -3.98 -6.27 -12.93
C SER A 235 -2.46 -6.21 -13.07
N LEU A 236 -1.81 -7.32 -13.42
CA LEU A 236 -0.36 -7.36 -13.64
C LEU A 236 0.07 -6.68 -14.95
N LEU A 237 -0.84 -6.37 -15.88
CA LEU A 237 -0.52 -5.69 -17.14
C LEU A 237 0.67 -6.35 -17.89
N LEU A 238 0.71 -7.68 -17.96
CA LEU A 238 1.89 -8.44 -18.42
C LEU A 238 2.30 -8.13 -19.87
N GLU A 239 1.35 -7.68 -20.70
CA GLU A 239 1.59 -7.31 -22.10
C GLU A 239 2.34 -5.97 -22.28
N LEU A 240 2.44 -5.16 -21.23
CA LEU A 240 3.10 -3.85 -21.29
C LEU A 240 4.61 -3.96 -21.03
N SER A 241 5.40 -3.05 -21.57
CA SER A 241 6.78 -2.87 -21.10
C SER A 241 6.83 -2.33 -19.66
N ASN A 242 7.99 -2.43 -19.00
CA ASN A 242 8.18 -1.87 -17.65
C ASN A 242 7.89 -0.37 -17.58
N ALA A 243 8.27 0.38 -18.61
CA ALA A 243 8.02 1.82 -18.71
C ALA A 243 6.52 2.14 -18.87
N GLU A 244 5.81 1.38 -19.70
CA GLU A 244 4.37 1.59 -19.93
C GLU A 244 3.53 1.22 -18.73
N ALA A 245 3.89 0.14 -18.03
CA ALA A 245 3.23 -0.26 -16.79
C ALA A 245 3.46 0.77 -15.67
N ALA A 246 4.70 1.26 -15.51
CA ALA A 246 5.01 2.34 -14.57
C ALA A 246 4.20 3.60 -14.88
N ALA A 247 4.16 4.04 -16.15
CA ALA A 247 3.35 5.20 -16.55
C ALA A 247 1.85 4.99 -16.32
N THR A 248 1.36 3.75 -16.46
CA THR A 248 -0.04 3.40 -16.14
C THR A 248 -0.30 3.49 -14.64
N PHE A 249 0.61 2.96 -13.81
CA PHE A 249 0.51 3.03 -12.35
C PHE A 249 0.60 4.46 -11.83
N ALA A 250 1.52 5.28 -12.36
CA ALA A 250 1.62 6.70 -12.02
C ALA A 250 0.33 7.49 -12.33
N ARG A 251 -0.32 7.21 -13.47
CA ARG A 251 -1.64 7.78 -13.80
C ARG A 251 -2.73 7.37 -12.82
N MET A 252 -2.66 6.14 -12.30
CA MET A 252 -3.57 5.63 -11.26
C MET A 252 -3.36 6.33 -9.90
N ILE A 253 -2.12 6.65 -9.54
CA ILE A 253 -1.80 7.49 -8.37
C ILE A 253 -2.43 8.88 -8.53
N GLN A 254 -2.23 9.51 -9.68
CA GLN A 254 -2.78 10.83 -9.95
C GLN A 254 -4.31 10.85 -9.92
N SER A 255 -4.96 9.84 -10.54
CA SER A 255 -6.42 9.79 -10.59
C SER A 255 -7.05 9.66 -9.20
N SER A 256 -6.33 9.02 -8.27
CA SER A 256 -6.73 8.87 -6.87
C SER A 256 -6.64 10.18 -6.08
N LEU A 257 -5.88 11.17 -6.57
CA LEU A 257 -5.66 12.48 -5.95
C LEU A 257 -6.41 13.64 -6.63
N LYS A 258 -7.41 13.35 -7.47
CA LYS A 258 -8.04 14.33 -8.39
C LYS A 258 -8.63 15.61 -7.76
N SER A 259 -8.88 15.69 -6.44
CA SER A 259 -9.28 16.94 -5.79
C SER A 259 -8.12 17.76 -5.21
N TRP A 260 -6.88 17.23 -5.25
CA TRP A 260 -5.73 17.81 -4.55
C TRP A 260 -4.62 18.34 -5.47
N PHE A 261 -4.54 17.92 -6.75
CA PHE A 261 -3.37 18.26 -7.58
C PHE A 261 -3.61 18.66 -9.05
N THR A 262 -3.38 19.93 -9.38
CA THR A 262 -3.26 20.48 -10.76
C THR A 262 -1.83 20.42 -11.33
N GLN A 263 -0.78 20.36 -10.49
CA GLN A 263 0.63 20.44 -10.96
C GLN A 263 1.24 19.08 -11.38
N PHE A 264 0.63 17.94 -11.03
CA PHE A 264 1.12 16.61 -11.43
C PHE A 264 0.99 16.37 -12.95
N ASN A 265 0.10 17.13 -13.62
CA ASN A 265 0.00 17.13 -15.08
C ASN A 265 1.32 17.51 -15.76
N PHE A 266 2.11 18.42 -15.17
CA PHE A 266 3.45 18.77 -15.69
C PHE A 266 4.45 17.63 -15.53
N PHE A 267 4.31 16.81 -14.48
CA PHE A 267 5.22 15.71 -14.20
C PHE A 267 5.06 14.55 -15.18
N LEU A 268 3.83 14.13 -15.50
CA LEU A 268 3.58 13.14 -16.56
C LEU A 268 4.05 13.63 -17.93
N HIS A 269 3.94 14.94 -18.19
CA HIS A 269 4.47 15.53 -19.41
C HIS A 269 6.01 15.35 -19.49
N ASN A 270 6.73 15.54 -18.39
CA ASN A 270 8.18 15.31 -18.33
C ASN A 270 8.56 13.83 -18.42
N LEU A 271 7.80 12.94 -17.78
CA LEU A 271 8.03 11.49 -17.88
C LEU A 271 7.75 10.97 -19.31
N ALA A 272 6.73 11.51 -19.97
CA ALA A 272 6.46 11.26 -21.38
C ALA A 272 7.56 11.85 -22.29
N GLN A 273 8.14 13.01 -21.95
CA GLN A 273 9.25 13.60 -22.71
C GLN A 273 10.57 12.84 -22.57
N LEU A 274 10.90 12.33 -21.37
CA LEU A 274 12.06 11.45 -21.14
C LEU A 274 12.00 10.17 -22.00
N ARG A 275 10.78 9.69 -22.31
CA ARG A 275 10.55 8.54 -23.21
C ARG A 275 10.87 8.84 -24.67
N PHE A 276 10.79 10.10 -25.12
CA PHE A 276 11.10 10.49 -26.50
C PHE A 276 12.59 10.81 -26.73
N THR A 277 13.37 10.98 -25.67
CA THR A 277 14.80 11.29 -25.77
C THR A 277 15.71 10.10 -25.42
N GLY A 278 15.19 9.07 -24.77
CA GLY A 278 15.96 7.91 -24.29
C GLY A 278 16.40 6.88 -25.34
N ASP A 279 16.10 7.08 -26.63
CA ASP A 279 16.49 6.15 -27.72
C ASP A 279 17.76 6.59 -28.47
N HIS A 280 18.45 7.63 -28.01
CA HIS A 280 19.77 8.01 -28.51
C HIS A 280 20.83 8.04 -27.40
N ASN A 281 21.77 7.13 -27.55
CA ASN A 281 23.02 7.01 -26.82
C ASN A 281 23.83 8.33 -26.87
N ASP A 282 24.12 8.96 -25.74
CA ASP A 282 25.48 9.30 -25.28
C ASP A 282 25.49 10.16 -24.00
N GLY A 283 26.55 9.98 -23.21
CA GLY A 283 26.72 10.53 -21.87
C GLY A 283 26.74 12.06 -21.81
N ASN A 284 26.02 12.59 -20.82
CA ASN A 284 26.47 13.73 -20.03
C ASN A 284 25.77 13.70 -18.68
N LEU A 285 26.57 13.48 -17.62
CA LEU A 285 26.24 13.90 -16.26
C LEU A 285 25.89 15.39 -16.31
N LEU A 286 24.68 15.79 -15.90
CA LEU A 286 24.38 17.19 -15.64
C LEU A 286 24.18 17.40 -14.14
N SER A 287 25.27 17.88 -13.55
CA SER A 287 25.39 18.43 -12.21
C SER A 287 24.47 19.65 -12.03
N PHE A 288 23.68 19.65 -10.96
CA PHE A 288 22.90 20.82 -10.55
C PHE A 288 23.78 21.77 -9.73
N VAL A 289 24.44 22.72 -10.38
CA VAL A 289 24.94 23.94 -9.71
C VAL A 289 23.97 25.07 -10.00
N SER A 290 23.43 25.67 -8.94
CA SER A 290 22.54 26.82 -9.01
C SER A 290 23.30 28.06 -9.49
N ARG A 291 22.83 28.71 -10.56
CA ARG A 291 23.25 30.07 -10.92
C ARG A 291 22.27 31.07 -10.29
N THR A 292 22.73 31.76 -9.27
CA THR A 292 22.17 33.02 -8.80
C THR A 292 22.36 34.09 -9.87
N TYR A 293 21.28 34.80 -10.22
CA TYR A 293 21.35 36.02 -11.03
C TYR A 293 21.35 37.25 -10.11
N THR A 294 22.31 38.15 -10.35
CA THR A 294 22.30 39.56 -9.93
C THR A 294 21.31 40.36 -10.74
#